data_AF-A0A1H6VQU2-F1
#
_entry.id   AF-A0A1H6VQU2-F1
#
_cell.length_a   1.000
_cell.length_b   1.000
_cell.length_c   1.000
_cell.angle_alpha   90.00
_cell.angle_beta   90.00
_cell.angle_gamma   90.00
#
_symmetry.space_group_name_H-M   'P 1'
#
loop_
_entity.id
_entity.type
_entity.pdbx_description
1 polymer ?
#
loop_
_entity_poly.entity_id
_entity_poly.type
_entity_poly.pdbx_seq_one_letter_code
_entity_poly.pdbx_strand_id
1 'polypeptide(L)'
;MKLKNSVGRDEYISIDTSTILYHVASATNLPSILEQGILPADSTHRDNLETKLSHIAADHGIEFPVVRQDCVFCYPSIDIALMGIHPDTECDNSLISHSGIVLVDAASTETNLYMGEFRYISDAIDFQYMVRPDEAMISQSFEDALARYAKSFTEIENISQIENISEQFHTPEVVIEGGVKPSAITECIFWKQLHTQGLPQPVRAGGIEEKGLSRRSRIEEKYRNGNCR
;
A
#
# COMPACT_ATOMS: atom_id res chain seq x y z
N MET A 1 28.96 25.51 41.12
CA MET A 1 27.61 25.12 40.68
C MET A 1 27.78 24.17 39.50
N LYS A 2 27.76 22.86 39.77
CA LYS A 2 27.88 21.77 38.78
C LYS A 2 26.64 20.92 38.98
N LEU A 3 25.76 20.87 37.98
CA LEU A 3 24.67 19.90 37.96
C LEU A 3 25.22 18.61 37.36
N LYS A 4 25.18 17.55 38.17
CA LYS A 4 25.56 16.19 37.80
C LYS A 4 24.50 15.63 36.86
N ASN A 5 24.93 15.21 35.67
CA ASN A 5 24.20 14.26 34.85
C ASN A 5 24.19 12.91 35.58
N SER A 6 22.99 12.44 35.94
CA SER A 6 22.79 11.05 36.28
C SER A 6 21.38 10.63 35.91
N VAL A 7 21.35 9.52 35.16
CA VAL A 7 20.23 8.59 34.93
C VAL A 7 19.29 8.93 33.78
N GLY A 8 19.43 8.11 32.74
CA GLY A 8 18.40 7.76 31.76
C GLY A 8 18.96 6.56 31.02
N ARG A 9 18.59 5.36 31.49
CA ARG A 9 18.97 4.09 30.87
C ARG A 9 18.51 4.14 29.41
N ASP A 10 19.36 3.64 28.51
CA ASP A 10 18.93 3.21 27.19
C ASP A 10 17.91 2.08 27.39
N GLU A 11 16.64 2.43 27.58
CA GLU A 11 15.53 1.54 27.29
C GLU A 11 15.52 1.40 25.76
N TYR A 12 16.39 0.53 25.25
CA TYR A 12 16.11 -0.14 24.00
C TYR A 12 14.79 -0.87 24.23
N ILE A 13 13.68 -0.24 23.85
CA ILE A 13 12.44 -0.95 23.59
C ILE A 13 12.85 -2.00 22.56
N SER A 14 12.96 -3.24 23.01
CA SER A 14 13.02 -4.40 22.13
C SER A 14 11.71 -4.39 21.36
N ILE A 15 11.69 -3.69 20.23
CA ILE A 15 10.58 -3.75 19.31
C ILE A 15 10.57 -5.20 18.83
N ASP A 16 9.56 -5.94 19.28
CA ASP A 16 9.28 -7.25 18.73
C ASP A 16 8.90 -7.03 17.27
N THR A 17 9.84 -7.25 16.36
CA THR A 17 9.63 -7.02 14.93
C THR A 17 8.56 -7.93 14.34
N SER A 18 8.12 -8.96 15.09
CA SER A 18 7.01 -9.84 14.68
C SER A 18 5.64 -9.16 14.72
N THR A 19 5.53 -7.96 15.29
CA THR A 19 4.27 -7.19 15.37
C THR A 19 4.26 -5.92 14.51
N ILE A 20 5.32 -5.66 13.75
CA ILE A 20 5.45 -4.43 12.97
C ILE A 20 4.81 -4.57 11.59
N LEU A 21 3.93 -3.63 11.30
CA LEU A 21 3.31 -3.42 10.00
C LEU A 21 3.94 -2.22 9.29
N TYR A 22 3.89 -2.23 7.97
CA TYR A 22 4.56 -1.25 7.14
C TYR A 22 3.54 -0.50 6.28
N HIS A 23 3.44 0.81 6.45
CA HIS A 23 2.56 1.66 5.64
C HIS A 23 3.39 2.56 4.72
N VAL A 24 3.09 2.54 3.43
CA VAL A 24 3.76 3.39 2.45
C VAL A 24 3.05 4.73 2.37
N ALA A 25 3.79 5.81 2.59
CA ALA A 25 3.27 7.17 2.52
C ALA A 25 4.17 8.09 1.70
N SER A 26 3.59 9.14 1.11
CA SER A 26 4.37 10.24 0.55
C SER A 26 5.00 11.08 1.67
N ALA A 27 6.18 11.63 1.42
CA ALA A 27 6.92 12.47 2.34
C ALA A 27 6.18 13.76 2.68
N THR A 28 5.28 14.21 1.81
CA THR A 28 4.38 15.34 2.08
C THR A 28 3.35 15.01 3.15
N ASN A 29 2.96 13.74 3.28
CA ASN A 29 1.94 13.30 4.23
C ASN A 29 2.55 12.89 5.57
N LEU A 30 3.85 12.56 5.62
CA LEU A 30 4.53 12.12 6.84
C LEU A 30 4.38 13.08 8.04
N PRO A 31 4.49 14.42 7.89
CA PRO A 31 4.26 15.33 9.03
C PRO A 31 2.85 15.17 9.62
N SER A 32 1.82 15.07 8.77
CA SER A 32 0.44 14.86 9.21
C SER A 32 0.25 13.49 9.85
N ILE A 33 0.90 12.46 9.30
CA ILE A 33 0.83 11.09 9.85
C ILE A 33 1.45 11.03 11.25
N LEU A 34 2.58 11.71 11.47
CA LEU A 34 3.23 11.76 12.78
C LEU A 34 2.40 12.54 13.82
N GLU A 35 1.65 13.56 13.39
CA GLU A 35 0.83 14.38 14.29
C GLU A 35 -0.54 13.75 14.58
N GLN A 36 -1.20 13.21 13.55
CA GLN A 36 -2.62 12.82 13.59
C GLN A 36 -2.84 11.32 13.44
N GLY A 37 -1.81 10.59 13.03
CA GLY A 37 -1.91 9.17 12.70
C GLY A 37 -2.19 8.93 11.22
N ILE A 38 -2.35 7.67 10.84
CA ILE A 38 -2.75 7.30 9.49
C ILE A 38 -4.27 7.29 9.46
N LEU A 39 -4.86 8.18 8.67
CA LEU A 39 -6.31 8.29 8.54
C LEU A 39 -6.79 7.56 7.28
N PRO A 40 -8.01 7.02 7.27
CA PRO A 40 -8.62 6.53 6.04
C PRO A 40 -8.64 7.61 4.95
N ALA A 41 -8.54 7.20 3.69
CA ALA A 41 -8.37 8.15 2.58
C ALA A 41 -9.71 8.77 2.16
N ASP A 42 -9.82 10.10 2.22
CA ASP A 42 -10.99 10.89 1.77
C ASP A 42 -11.15 10.97 0.22
N SER A 43 -10.56 10.04 -0.53
CA SER A 43 -10.48 10.15 -1.99
C SER A 43 -11.76 9.67 -2.68
N THR A 44 -12.45 10.58 -3.37
CA THR A 44 -13.68 10.29 -4.14
C THR A 44 -13.50 9.30 -5.29
N HIS A 45 -12.26 9.07 -5.75
CA HIS A 45 -11.97 8.09 -6.80
C HIS A 45 -12.14 6.63 -6.32
N ARG A 46 -12.01 6.37 -5.02
CA ARG A 46 -12.23 5.05 -4.43
C ARG A 46 -13.72 4.73 -4.30
N ASP A 47 -14.58 5.74 -4.13
CA ASP A 47 -16.00 5.55 -3.84
C ASP A 47 -16.71 4.60 -4.79
N ASN A 48 -16.40 4.66 -6.10
CA ASN A 48 -17.01 3.76 -7.09
C ASN A 48 -16.59 2.30 -6.86
N LEU A 49 -15.30 2.06 -6.69
CA LEU A 49 -14.74 0.73 -6.48
C LEU A 49 -15.25 0.12 -5.18
N GLU A 50 -15.29 0.90 -4.09
CA GLU A 50 -15.72 0.42 -2.77
C GLU A 50 -17.25 0.20 -2.72
N THR A 51 -18.04 1.06 -3.37
CA THR A 51 -19.49 0.85 -3.54
C THR A 51 -19.76 -0.43 -4.32
N LYS A 52 -19.04 -0.66 -5.43
CA LYS A 52 -19.21 -1.87 -6.25
C LYS A 52 -18.76 -3.13 -5.51
N LEU A 53 -17.66 -3.06 -4.74
CA LEU A 53 -17.20 -4.17 -3.94
C LEU A 53 -18.28 -4.63 -2.95
N SER A 54 -18.90 -3.68 -2.25
CA SER A 54 -19.99 -3.97 -1.30
C SER A 54 -21.19 -4.63 -1.98
N HIS A 55 -21.60 -4.12 -3.15
CA HIS A 55 -22.69 -4.73 -3.93
C HIS A 55 -22.34 -6.14 -4.45
N ILE A 56 -21.15 -6.32 -5.01
CA ILE A 56 -20.70 -7.62 -5.53
C ILE A 56 -20.57 -8.64 -4.39
N ALA A 57 -20.05 -8.26 -3.24
CA ALA A 57 -20.02 -9.13 -2.07
C ALA A 57 -21.43 -9.60 -1.70
N ALA A 58 -22.40 -8.68 -1.63
CA ALA A 58 -23.80 -9.00 -1.35
C ALA A 58 -24.44 -9.90 -2.41
N ASP A 59 -24.26 -9.60 -3.69
CA ASP A 59 -24.80 -10.37 -4.82
C ASP A 59 -24.29 -11.81 -4.85
N HIS A 60 -23.06 -12.02 -4.38
CA HIS A 60 -22.44 -13.34 -4.28
C HIS A 60 -22.63 -14.02 -2.91
N GLY A 61 -23.35 -13.41 -1.98
CA GLY A 61 -23.56 -13.93 -0.62
C GLY A 61 -22.25 -14.07 0.18
N ILE A 62 -21.27 -13.21 -0.10
CA ILE A 62 -19.98 -13.17 0.61
C ILE A 62 -20.13 -12.25 1.82
N GLU A 63 -19.82 -12.76 2.99
CA GLU A 63 -19.69 -11.93 4.19
C GLU A 63 -18.39 -11.12 4.08
N PHE A 64 -18.52 -9.82 3.89
CA PHE A 64 -17.39 -8.90 3.76
C PHE A 64 -17.27 -8.08 5.04
N PRO A 65 -16.23 -8.30 5.86
CA PRO A 65 -16.24 -7.86 7.26
C PRO A 65 -15.91 -6.38 7.46
N VAL A 66 -15.45 -5.67 6.42
CA VAL A 66 -14.91 -4.32 6.55
C VAL A 66 -15.57 -3.33 5.59
N VAL A 67 -15.59 -2.06 5.99
CA VAL A 67 -15.87 -0.92 5.09
C VAL A 67 -14.55 -0.28 4.71
N ARG A 68 -14.02 -0.62 3.53
CA ARG A 68 -12.68 -0.19 3.07
C ARG A 68 -12.46 1.32 3.00
N GLN A 69 -13.52 2.12 2.87
CA GLN A 69 -13.44 3.58 2.95
C GLN A 69 -12.98 4.06 4.32
N ASP A 70 -13.35 3.34 5.36
CA ASP A 70 -13.03 3.65 6.75
C ASP A 70 -11.77 2.91 7.22
N CYS A 71 -11.02 2.30 6.29
CA CYS A 71 -9.83 1.51 6.61
C CYS A 71 -8.53 2.16 6.14
N VAL A 72 -7.45 1.79 6.81
CA VAL A 72 -6.07 2.00 6.36
C VAL A 72 -5.41 0.66 6.05
N PHE A 73 -4.44 0.68 5.14
CA PHE A 73 -3.80 -0.51 4.60
C PHE A 73 -2.31 -0.49 4.94
N CYS A 74 -1.83 -1.58 5.50
CA CYS A 74 -0.42 -1.81 5.80
C CYS A 74 0.03 -3.14 5.19
N TYR A 75 1.33 -3.39 5.19
CA TYR A 75 1.93 -4.63 4.72
C TYR A 75 2.55 -5.40 5.89
N PRO A 76 2.50 -6.74 5.88
CA PRO A 76 3.06 -7.56 6.96
C PRO A 76 4.60 -7.66 6.90
N SER A 77 5.23 -7.26 5.79
CA SER A 77 6.68 -7.23 5.67
C SER A 77 7.16 -6.01 4.92
N ILE A 78 8.39 -5.58 5.22
CA ILE A 78 9.02 -4.47 4.52
C ILE A 78 9.20 -4.78 3.04
N ASP A 79 9.59 -6.00 2.67
CA ASP A 79 9.81 -6.38 1.27
C ASP A 79 8.55 -6.18 0.41
N ILE A 80 7.37 -6.54 0.95
CA ILE A 80 6.09 -6.34 0.27
C ILE A 80 5.77 -4.84 0.17
N ALA A 81 6.00 -4.06 1.24
CA ALA A 81 5.84 -2.61 1.20
C ALA A 81 6.75 -1.96 0.14
N LEU A 82 7.99 -2.44 -0.01
CA LEU A 82 8.94 -1.96 -1.00
C LEU A 82 8.53 -2.33 -2.43
N MET A 83 7.90 -3.49 -2.65
CA MET A 83 7.32 -3.85 -3.96
C MET A 83 6.23 -2.85 -4.37
N GLY A 84 5.43 -2.35 -3.43
CA GLY A 84 4.43 -1.31 -3.70
C GLY A 84 5.02 0.04 -4.12
N ILE A 85 6.30 0.30 -3.86
CA ILE A 85 7.03 1.53 -4.24
C ILE A 85 7.68 1.35 -5.62
N HIS A 86 7.08 0.55 -6.51
CA HIS A 86 7.67 0.29 -7.83
C HIS A 86 7.92 1.60 -8.59
N PRO A 87 9.15 1.82 -9.10
CA PRO A 87 9.47 2.94 -9.95
C PRO A 87 8.89 2.68 -11.33
N ASP A 88 7.61 2.98 -11.54
CA ASP A 88 7.03 2.84 -12.86
C ASP A 88 7.69 3.81 -13.84
N THR A 89 8.24 3.20 -14.87
CA THR A 89 8.76 3.75 -16.12
C THR A 89 8.13 5.09 -16.52
N GLU A 90 8.99 6.10 -16.68
CA GLU A 90 8.68 7.48 -17.11
C GLU A 90 7.94 8.39 -16.11
N CYS A 91 7.59 7.91 -14.90
CA CYS A 91 7.13 8.81 -13.85
C CYS A 91 8.34 9.51 -13.23
N ASP A 92 8.24 10.83 -13.08
CA ASP A 92 9.29 11.70 -12.61
C ASP A 92 9.94 11.11 -11.33
N ASN A 93 11.25 10.85 -11.36
CA ASN A 93 12.03 10.32 -10.23
C ASN A 93 11.86 11.15 -8.94
N SER A 94 11.24 12.33 -9.04
CA SER A 94 10.79 13.16 -7.94
C SER A 94 9.76 12.48 -7.03
N LEU A 95 8.81 11.67 -7.49
CA LEU A 95 7.81 11.10 -6.55
C LEU A 95 8.36 9.93 -5.72
N ILE A 96 9.14 9.03 -6.36
CA ILE A 96 9.79 7.89 -5.69
C ILE A 96 10.85 8.36 -4.68
N SER A 97 11.52 9.49 -4.95
CA SER A 97 12.49 10.09 -4.02
C SER A 97 11.87 10.75 -2.79
N HIS A 98 10.54 10.89 -2.75
CA HIS A 98 9.80 11.50 -1.67
C HIS A 98 8.76 10.54 -1.09
N SER A 99 9.00 9.23 -1.07
CA SER A 99 8.18 8.28 -0.29
C SER A 99 8.91 7.86 0.99
N GLY A 100 8.14 7.48 2.00
CA GLY A 100 8.63 6.91 3.26
C GLY A 100 7.78 5.72 3.70
N ILE A 101 8.34 4.92 4.58
CA ILE A 101 7.68 3.79 5.23
C ILE A 101 7.44 4.15 6.68
N VAL A 102 6.19 4.09 7.09
CA VAL A 102 5.76 4.27 8.47
C VAL A 102 5.65 2.88 9.10
N LEU A 103 6.33 2.68 10.22
CA LEU A 103 6.26 1.45 10.99
C LEU A 103 5.14 1.61 12.02
N VAL A 104 4.23 0.65 12.01
CA VAL A 104 3.04 0.62 12.87
C VAL A 104 3.13 -0.62 13.75
N ASP A 105 3.07 -0.43 15.06
CA ASP A 105 2.91 -1.55 16.00
C ASP A 105 1.47 -2.05 15.96
N ALA A 106 1.27 -3.25 15.40
CA ALA A 106 -0.04 -3.88 15.31
C ALA A 106 -0.71 -4.04 16.68
N ALA A 107 0.08 -4.28 17.74
CA ALA A 107 -0.45 -4.48 19.10
C ALA A 107 -1.08 -3.22 19.68
N SER A 108 -0.69 -2.05 19.17
CA SER A 108 -1.16 -0.74 19.62
C SER A 108 -2.35 -0.19 18.82
N THR A 109 -2.87 -0.94 17.84
CA THR A 109 -3.98 -0.48 16.97
C THR A 109 -5.35 -0.51 17.64
N GLU A 110 -5.55 -1.34 18.67
CA GLU A 110 -6.80 -1.48 19.45
C GLU A 110 -8.06 -1.86 18.62
N THR A 111 -7.89 -2.31 17.37
CA THR A 111 -8.97 -2.66 16.44
C THR A 111 -8.80 -4.08 15.91
N ASN A 112 -9.88 -4.66 15.38
CA ASN A 112 -9.78 -5.91 14.63
C ASN A 112 -8.90 -5.69 13.39
N LEU A 113 -8.11 -6.71 13.07
CA LEU A 113 -7.22 -6.71 11.93
C LEU A 113 -7.66 -7.81 10.97
N TYR A 114 -7.63 -7.50 9.68
CA TYR A 114 -7.94 -8.46 8.63
C TYR A 114 -6.79 -8.52 7.64
N MET A 115 -6.56 -9.68 7.05
CA MET A 115 -5.64 -9.85 5.94
C MET A 115 -6.42 -10.06 4.64
N GLY A 116 -6.05 -9.34 3.59
CA GLY A 116 -6.61 -9.48 2.24
C GLY A 116 -5.54 -9.67 1.18
N GLU A 117 -5.96 -10.11 -0.02
CA GLU A 117 -5.09 -10.24 -1.19
C GLU A 117 -5.12 -8.95 -2.04
N PHE A 118 -4.15 -8.06 -1.86
CA PHE A 118 -4.08 -6.79 -2.59
C PHE A 118 -4.06 -6.97 -4.10
N ARG A 119 -3.53 -8.10 -4.61
CA ARG A 119 -3.48 -8.34 -6.06
C ARG A 119 -4.85 -8.28 -6.73
N TYR A 120 -5.91 -8.76 -6.06
CA TYR A 120 -7.25 -8.71 -6.64
C TYR A 120 -7.84 -7.29 -6.69
N ILE A 121 -7.54 -6.45 -5.70
CA ILE A 121 -7.98 -5.05 -5.76
C ILE A 121 -7.19 -4.27 -6.80
N SER A 122 -5.90 -4.60 -6.98
CA SER A 122 -5.07 -4.06 -8.06
C SER A 122 -5.66 -4.41 -9.44
N ASP A 123 -6.03 -5.67 -9.68
CA ASP A 123 -6.69 -6.09 -10.93
C ASP A 123 -7.97 -5.28 -11.18
N ALA A 124 -8.78 -5.02 -10.15
CA ALA A 124 -10.01 -4.22 -10.27
C ALA A 124 -9.72 -2.75 -10.64
N ILE A 125 -8.67 -2.15 -10.06
CA ILE A 125 -8.20 -0.81 -10.42
C ILE A 125 -7.76 -0.80 -11.89
N ASP A 126 -7.00 -1.79 -12.33
CA ASP A 126 -6.52 -1.87 -13.71
C ASP A 126 -7.67 -2.01 -14.71
N PHE A 127 -8.66 -2.86 -14.44
CA PHE A 127 -9.87 -2.94 -15.26
C PHE A 127 -10.64 -1.62 -15.35
N GLN A 128 -10.59 -0.78 -14.31
CA GLN A 128 -11.32 0.47 -14.27
C GLN A 128 -10.60 1.62 -14.98
N TYR A 129 -9.26 1.66 -14.92
CA TYR A 129 -8.49 2.82 -15.34
C TYR A 129 -7.50 2.56 -16.48
N MET A 130 -7.13 1.31 -16.75
CA MET A 130 -6.21 0.99 -17.84
C MET A 130 -6.95 0.73 -19.16
N VAL A 131 -6.44 1.32 -20.24
CA VAL A 131 -6.98 1.13 -21.60
C VAL A 131 -6.75 -0.30 -22.09
N ARG A 132 -5.71 -0.96 -21.58
CA ARG A 132 -5.44 -2.39 -21.82
C ARG A 132 -5.05 -3.03 -20.48
N PRO A 133 -5.71 -4.12 -20.08
CA PRO A 133 -5.35 -4.89 -18.89
C PRO A 133 -3.89 -5.37 -18.98
N ASP A 134 -3.16 -5.37 -17.87
CA ASP A 134 -1.80 -5.92 -17.78
C ASP A 134 -1.84 -7.45 -17.99
N GLU A 135 -0.81 -8.02 -18.64
CA GLU A 135 -0.62 -9.47 -18.75
C GLU A 135 -0.40 -10.14 -17.38
N ALA A 136 -0.03 -9.37 -16.35
CA ALA A 136 0.09 -9.83 -14.97
C ALA A 136 -1.24 -10.06 -14.24
N MET A 137 -2.37 -9.63 -14.82
CA MET A 137 -3.69 -9.77 -14.23
C MET A 137 -4.12 -11.23 -14.17
N ILE A 138 -4.69 -11.63 -13.03
CA ILE A 138 -5.11 -13.01 -12.75
C ILE A 138 -6.62 -13.17 -12.72
N SER A 139 -7.34 -12.06 -12.57
CA SER A 139 -8.80 -12.00 -12.55
C SER A 139 -9.36 -11.94 -13.98
N GLN A 140 -10.51 -12.57 -14.19
CA GLN A 140 -11.13 -12.69 -15.51
C GLN A 140 -11.93 -11.45 -15.91
N SER A 141 -12.40 -10.69 -14.92
CA SER A 141 -13.16 -9.46 -15.10
C SER A 141 -13.05 -8.57 -13.85
N PHE A 142 -13.55 -7.34 -13.97
CA PHE A 142 -13.70 -6.43 -12.83
C PHE A 142 -14.54 -7.04 -11.70
N GLU A 143 -15.65 -7.71 -12.02
CA GLU A 143 -16.49 -8.34 -11.00
C GLU A 143 -15.81 -9.57 -10.37
N ASP A 144 -15.11 -10.40 -11.16
CA ASP A 144 -14.33 -11.54 -10.65
C ASP A 144 -13.25 -11.07 -9.68
N ALA A 145 -12.55 -9.98 -10.02
CA ALA A 145 -11.53 -9.37 -9.17
C ALA A 145 -12.11 -8.96 -7.80
N LEU A 146 -13.21 -8.19 -7.80
CA LEU A 146 -13.83 -7.73 -6.55
C LEU A 146 -14.44 -8.88 -5.73
N ALA A 147 -15.06 -9.88 -6.37
CA ALA A 147 -15.60 -11.03 -5.67
C ALA A 147 -14.51 -11.89 -5.01
N ARG A 148 -13.37 -12.08 -5.69
CA ARG A 148 -12.19 -12.77 -5.13
C ARG A 148 -11.56 -11.97 -4.00
N TYR A 149 -11.45 -10.67 -4.18
CA TYR A 149 -10.96 -9.76 -3.16
C TYR A 149 -11.81 -9.86 -1.88
N ALA A 150 -13.14 -9.73 -1.98
CA ALA A 150 -14.05 -9.88 -0.84
C ALA A 150 -13.92 -11.23 -0.13
N LYS A 151 -13.72 -12.33 -0.88
CA LYS A 151 -13.52 -13.68 -0.34
C LYS A 151 -12.15 -13.91 0.30
N SER A 152 -11.16 -13.06 0.01
CA SER A 152 -9.79 -13.26 0.48
C SER A 152 -9.63 -12.92 1.97
N PHE A 153 -10.59 -12.22 2.57
CA PHE A 153 -10.47 -11.71 3.92
C PHE A 153 -10.37 -12.81 4.96
N THR A 154 -9.29 -12.77 5.73
CA THR A 154 -9.06 -13.64 6.88
C THR A 154 -8.86 -12.76 8.10
N GLU A 155 -9.64 -12.99 9.15
CA GLU A 155 -9.47 -12.30 10.44
C GLU A 155 -8.15 -12.70 11.09
N ILE A 156 -7.44 -11.72 11.64
CA ILE A 156 -6.19 -11.90 12.37
C ILE A 156 -6.51 -11.88 13.87
N GLU A 157 -6.89 -13.04 14.42
CA GLU A 157 -7.26 -13.18 15.83
C GLU A 157 -6.09 -12.88 16.79
N ASN A 158 -4.86 -13.16 16.34
CA ASN A 158 -3.64 -12.89 17.09
C ASN A 158 -2.54 -12.36 16.16
N ILE A 159 -1.92 -11.25 16.56
CA ILE A 159 -0.83 -10.58 15.82
C ILE A 159 0.34 -11.52 15.57
N SER A 160 0.62 -12.48 16.47
CA SER A 160 1.67 -13.47 16.26
C SER A 160 1.40 -14.42 15.09
N GLN A 161 0.19 -14.40 14.51
CA GLN A 161 -0.17 -15.22 13.35
C GLN A 161 0.00 -14.46 12.02
N ILE A 162 0.31 -13.16 12.04
CA ILE A 162 0.40 -12.34 10.82
C ILE A 162 1.33 -12.98 9.79
N GLU A 163 2.52 -13.44 10.20
CA GLU A 163 3.47 -14.12 9.32
C GLU A 163 2.86 -15.38 8.69
N ASN A 164 2.33 -16.30 9.51
CA ASN A 164 1.72 -17.55 9.03
C ASN A 164 0.50 -17.34 8.12
N ILE A 165 -0.31 -16.31 8.40
CA ILE A 165 -1.47 -15.97 7.56
C ILE A 165 -0.95 -15.40 6.24
N SER A 166 0.08 -14.55 6.28
CA SER A 166 0.63 -13.89 5.08
C SER A 166 1.19 -14.85 4.04
N GLU A 167 1.68 -16.02 4.45
CA GLU A 167 2.17 -17.07 3.53
C GLU A 167 1.06 -17.67 2.64
N GLN A 168 -0.21 -17.46 2.99
CA GLN A 168 -1.36 -17.94 2.21
C GLN A 168 -1.71 -16.99 1.05
N PHE A 169 -1.08 -15.82 1.02
CA PHE A 169 -1.34 -14.74 0.06
C PHE A 169 -0.11 -14.50 -0.81
N HIS A 170 -0.34 -14.06 -2.04
CA HIS A 170 0.74 -13.63 -2.93
C HIS A 170 1.18 -12.20 -2.60
N THR A 171 0.22 -11.30 -2.41
CA THR A 171 0.47 -9.91 -2.06
C THR A 171 -0.43 -9.52 -0.87
N PRO A 172 -0.11 -9.99 0.34
CA PRO A 172 -0.93 -9.73 1.52
C PRO A 172 -0.94 -8.24 1.88
N GLU A 173 -2.12 -7.74 2.21
CA GLU A 173 -2.33 -6.46 2.88
C GLU A 173 -3.04 -6.68 4.22
N VAL A 174 -2.63 -5.93 5.24
CA VAL A 174 -3.32 -5.86 6.53
C VAL A 174 -4.23 -4.64 6.50
N VAL A 175 -5.51 -4.89 6.76
CA VAL A 175 -6.59 -3.90 6.79
C VAL A 175 -6.91 -3.56 8.23
N ILE A 176 -6.86 -2.27 8.55
CA ILE A 176 -7.08 -1.72 9.89
C ILE A 176 -8.25 -0.74 9.81
N GLU A 177 -9.33 -1.01 10.53
CA GLU A 177 -10.51 -0.14 10.58
C GLU A 177 -10.27 1.13 11.41
N GLY A 178 -10.85 2.26 11.01
CA GLY A 178 -10.82 3.52 11.76
C GLY A 178 -9.48 4.27 11.76
N GLY A 179 -8.45 3.72 11.12
CA GLY A 179 -7.12 4.32 11.03
C GLY A 179 -6.14 3.87 12.12
N VAL A 180 -4.96 4.47 12.12
CA VAL A 180 -3.88 4.19 13.07
C VAL A 180 -3.56 5.45 13.85
N LYS A 181 -3.67 5.37 15.19
CA LYS A 181 -3.35 6.50 16.08
C LYS A 181 -1.84 6.82 16.07
N PRO A 182 -1.43 8.07 16.34
CA PRO A 182 -0.01 8.43 16.46
C PRO A 182 0.78 7.56 17.45
N SER A 183 0.15 7.12 18.54
CA SER A 183 0.77 6.29 19.57
C SER A 183 1.17 4.89 19.09
N ALA A 184 0.59 4.40 17.99
CA ALA A 184 0.93 3.12 17.38
C ALA A 184 2.04 3.25 16.33
N ILE A 185 2.49 4.47 16.01
CA ILE A 185 3.58 4.70 15.05
C ILE A 185 4.90 4.66 15.80
N THR A 186 5.76 3.69 15.45
CA THR A 186 7.04 3.50 16.13
C THR A 186 8.17 4.25 15.44
N GLU A 187 8.15 4.33 14.11
CA GLU A 187 9.22 4.94 13.31
C GLU A 187 8.72 5.34 11.92
N CYS A 188 9.43 6.29 11.29
CA CYS A 188 9.30 6.60 9.86
C CYS A 188 10.66 6.53 9.18
N ILE A 189 10.78 5.72 8.13
CA ILE A 189 12.01 5.55 7.35
C ILE A 189 11.82 6.20 5.98
N PHE A 190 12.70 7.13 5.62
CA PHE A 190 12.65 7.76 4.29
C PHE A 190 13.33 6.88 3.26
N TRP A 191 12.78 6.82 2.04
CA TRP A 191 13.35 6.02 0.94
C TRP A 191 14.83 6.35 0.65
N LYS A 192 15.22 7.62 0.74
CA LYS A 192 16.61 8.07 0.59
C LYS A 192 17.57 7.42 1.60
N GLN A 193 17.07 7.10 2.80
CA GLN A 193 17.85 6.43 3.85
C GLN A 193 17.98 4.93 3.59
N LEU A 194 16.93 4.26 3.11
CA LEU A 194 16.95 2.84 2.73
C LEU A 194 18.00 2.56 1.64
N HIS A 195 18.12 3.44 0.65
CA HIS A 195 19.16 3.35 -0.40
C HIS A 195 20.60 3.48 0.13
N THR A 196 20.81 4.21 1.22
CA THR A 196 22.14 4.42 1.79
C THR A 196 22.58 3.24 2.66
N GLN A 197 21.62 2.41 3.11
CA GLN A 197 21.86 1.27 4.01
C GLN A 197 22.02 -0.08 3.28
N GLY A 198 21.93 -0.12 1.95
CA GLY A 198 22.23 -1.32 1.16
C GLY A 198 21.12 -2.38 1.12
N LEU A 199 19.86 -2.01 1.40
CA LEU A 199 18.72 -2.91 1.22
C LEU A 199 18.45 -3.23 -0.27
N PRO A 200 17.83 -4.39 -0.58
CA PRO A 200 17.66 -4.86 -1.95
C PRO A 200 16.94 -3.83 -2.82
N GLN A 201 17.43 -3.63 -4.04
CA GLN A 201 16.65 -2.89 -5.03
C GLN A 201 15.51 -3.77 -5.56
N PRO A 202 14.34 -3.20 -5.88
CA PRO A 202 13.31 -3.93 -6.61
C PRO A 202 13.91 -4.42 -7.93
N VAL A 203 13.86 -5.74 -8.14
CA VAL A 203 14.39 -6.36 -9.36
C VAL A 203 13.52 -5.91 -10.53
N ARG A 204 14.14 -5.35 -11.57
CA ARG A 204 13.44 -5.09 -12.85
C ARG A 204 12.88 -6.41 -13.38
N ALA A 205 11.57 -6.53 -13.51
CA ALA A 205 10.99 -7.49 -14.44
C ALA A 205 11.58 -7.20 -15.83
N GLY A 206 12.14 -8.22 -16.47
CA GLY A 206 13.06 -8.11 -17.60
C GLY A 206 12.53 -7.27 -18.77
N GLY A 207 13.40 -6.42 -19.31
CA GLY A 207 13.12 -5.59 -20.46
C GLY A 207 13.06 -6.38 -21.77
N ILE A 208 12.13 -5.97 -22.63
CA ILE A 208 12.27 -6.13 -24.08
C ILE A 208 12.55 -4.72 -24.62
N GLU A 209 13.74 -4.54 -25.18
CA GLU A 209 14.10 -3.37 -25.98
C GLU A 209 13.17 -3.28 -27.19
N GLU A 210 12.21 -2.35 -27.18
CA GLU A 210 11.65 -1.84 -28.43
C GLU A 210 12.13 -0.42 -28.69
N LYS A 211 13.01 -0.32 -29.69
CA LYS A 211 13.34 0.90 -30.42
C LYS A 211 12.08 1.43 -31.11
N GLY A 212 11.25 2.14 -30.37
CA GLY A 212 10.08 2.84 -30.86
C GLY A 212 10.05 4.26 -30.31
N LEU A 213 9.82 5.24 -31.18
CA LEU A 213 9.68 6.66 -30.82
C LEU A 213 8.78 6.83 -29.58
N SER A 214 9.30 7.56 -28.58
CA SER A 214 8.68 7.82 -27.27
C SER A 214 7.19 8.22 -27.39
N ARG A 215 6.37 7.74 -26.44
CA ARG A 215 4.92 8.02 -26.35
C ARG A 215 4.61 9.52 -26.29
N ARG A 216 5.52 10.36 -25.78
CA ARG A 216 5.37 11.83 -25.81
C ARG A 216 5.32 12.40 -27.24
N SER A 217 6.17 11.89 -28.14
CA SER A 217 6.19 12.32 -29.55
C SER A 217 4.86 12.04 -30.27
N ARG A 218 4.17 10.93 -29.94
CA ARG A 218 2.88 10.56 -30.56
C ARG A 218 1.70 11.38 -30.02
N ILE A 219 1.78 11.85 -28.78
CA ILE A 219 0.75 12.70 -28.17
C ILE A 219 0.89 14.13 -28.71
N GLU A 220 2.11 14.69 -28.78
CA GLU A 220 2.33 16.04 -29.32
C GLU A 220 2.00 16.15 -30.82
N GLU A 221 2.21 15.10 -31.61
CA GLU A 221 1.85 15.08 -33.04
C GLU A 221 0.33 15.05 -33.25
N LYS A 222 -0.44 14.39 -32.36
CA LYS A 222 -1.91 14.44 -32.38
C LYS A 222 -2.47 15.81 -32.01
N TYR A 223 -1.82 16.53 -31.09
CA TYR A 223 -2.25 17.89 -30.73
C TYR A 223 -1.80 18.96 -31.74
N ARG A 224 -0.74 18.74 -32.53
CA ARG A 224 -0.36 19.63 -33.64
C ARG A 224 -1.23 19.50 -34.88
N ASN A 225 -1.73 18.30 -35.18
CA ASN A 225 -2.46 18.03 -36.43
C ASN A 225 -3.98 18.16 -36.31
N GLY A 226 -4.52 18.46 -35.13
CA GLY A 226 -5.95 18.72 -34.91
C GLY A 226 -6.37 20.15 -35.25
N ASN A 227 -6.16 20.56 -36.50
CA ASN A 227 -6.59 21.87 -37.01
C ASN A 227 -8.00 21.76 -37.64
N CYS A 228 -8.94 22.51 -37.07
CA CYS A 228 -10.16 23.06 -37.67
C CYS A 228 -10.71 22.43 -38.97
N ARG A 229 -11.74 21.59 -38.86
CA ARG A 229 -13.10 21.73 -39.43
C ARG A 229 -13.87 20.43 -39.37
#